data_AF-A0A0Q6KTU3-F1
#
_entry.id   AF-A0A0Q6KTU3-F1
#
_cell.length_a   1.000
_cell.length_b   1.000
_cell.length_c   1.000
_cell.angle_alpha   90.00
_cell.angle_beta   90.00
_cell.angle_gamma   90.00
#
_symmetry.space_group_name_H-M   'P 1'
#
loop_
_entity.id
_entity.type
_entity.pdbx_description
1 polymer ?
#
loop_
_entity_poly.entity_id
_entity_poly.type
_entity_poly.pdbx_seq_one_letter_code
_entity_poly.pdbx_strand_id
1 'polypeptide(L)'
;MQTSRSVPGAITNSRHTDGEAYPCVVPPEQISRFTATPSDLFDVAFGAEPGRFPVPAAVGPRESWYRSVALAGQGRYGAADVELRRHRPHSLELQSLHASTRASWLRQLGRHERARRFDGKAVFLVGLVGPPRSTAAVEARSDALIGLAADALGTGRFGVAQTLLERSEEYRLGPNGHDLWRPALRAAWVSAELAMVRGDASTALRHAESARALANDADSLRHSIKTDLILAAALSCAGQAARAHDSAVQVASAAAMHGLLPLRWAATMLCEGTGIADAGMVTSVALAAAIDRRGGSSIG
;
A
#
# COMPACT_ATOMS: atom_id res chain seq x y z
N MET A 1 4.10 75.84 20.28
CA MET A 1 5.39 76.56 20.21
C MET A 1 6.10 76.31 21.54
N GLN A 2 7.15 75.46 21.53
CA GLN A 2 8.17 75.22 22.58
C GLN A 2 7.67 74.88 24.02
N THR A 3 8.26 74.01 24.86
CA THR A 3 9.42 73.11 24.91
C THR A 3 9.34 72.40 26.28
N SER A 4 9.88 71.16 26.38
CA SER A 4 10.79 70.63 27.43
C SER A 4 10.58 70.98 28.92
N ARG A 5 10.84 70.15 29.95
CA ARG A 5 11.44 68.83 30.18
C ARG A 5 11.38 68.58 31.72
N SER A 6 11.67 67.33 32.14
CA SER A 6 12.33 66.92 33.41
C SER A 6 11.51 66.39 34.62
N VAL A 7 11.43 65.05 34.72
CA VAL A 7 11.92 64.09 35.77
C VAL A 7 12.52 64.72 37.05
N PRO A 8 12.36 64.22 38.32
CA PRO A 8 12.68 62.86 38.85
C PRO A 8 11.72 62.35 39.97
N GLY A 9 11.78 61.17 40.58
CA GLY A 9 12.71 60.06 40.74
C GLY A 9 12.37 59.34 42.07
N ALA A 10 12.97 58.16 42.31
CA ALA A 10 12.95 57.33 43.53
C ALA A 10 11.80 56.30 43.67
N ILE A 11 12.17 55.03 43.50
CA ILE A 11 11.35 53.86 43.88
C ILE A 11 12.23 52.91 44.73
N THR A 12 11.82 52.71 45.98
CA THR A 12 12.18 51.64 46.92
C THR A 12 11.08 51.62 47.98
N ASN A 13 10.55 50.54 48.56
CA ASN A 13 10.62 49.10 48.35
C ASN A 13 9.44 48.52 49.19
N SER A 14 8.80 47.48 48.66
CA SER A 14 8.00 46.41 49.29
C SER A 14 7.34 46.54 50.68
N ARG A 15 6.06 46.12 50.75
CA ARG A 15 5.56 45.12 51.74
C ARG A 15 4.26 44.45 51.27
N HIS A 16 4.18 43.15 51.57
CA HIS A 16 3.13 42.17 51.27
C HIS A 16 1.78 42.41 51.98
N THR A 17 0.72 41.86 51.38
CA THR A 17 -0.54 41.25 51.90
C THR A 17 -1.53 41.34 50.73
N ASP A 18 -2.44 40.43 50.39
CA ASP A 18 -2.83 39.09 50.84
C ASP A 18 -3.60 38.45 49.65
N GLY A 19 -3.83 37.14 49.72
CA GLY A 19 -4.25 36.31 48.61
C GLY A 19 -5.67 36.54 48.07
N GLU A 20 -5.79 36.41 46.75
CA GLU A 20 -7.02 36.05 46.06
C GLU A 20 -6.69 34.86 45.14
N ALA A 21 -7.22 33.69 45.48
CA ALA A 21 -7.06 32.47 44.72
C ALA A 21 -7.93 32.55 43.44
N TYR A 22 -7.32 32.90 42.32
CA TYR A 22 -7.92 32.68 41.00
C TYR A 22 -7.99 31.18 40.73
N PRO A 23 -9.14 30.60 40.34
CA PRO A 23 -9.17 29.24 39.85
C PRO A 23 -8.33 29.18 38.57
N CYS A 24 -7.29 28.36 38.61
CA CYS A 24 -6.48 28.00 37.45
C CYS A 24 -7.41 27.42 36.37
N VAL A 25 -7.71 28.23 35.36
CA VAL A 25 -8.38 27.75 34.15
C VAL A 25 -7.34 26.92 33.39
N VAL A 26 -7.38 25.62 33.66
CA VAL A 26 -6.66 24.62 32.87
C VAL A 26 -7.16 24.77 31.42
N PRO A 27 -6.28 25.03 30.44
CA PRO A 27 -6.73 25.04 29.05
C PRO A 27 -7.32 23.65 28.72
N PRO A 28 -8.40 23.56 27.94
CA PRO A 28 -8.92 22.26 27.55
C PRO A 28 -7.79 21.52 26.83
N GLU A 29 -7.38 20.39 27.40
CA GLU A 29 -6.50 19.44 26.78
C GLU A 29 -6.97 19.23 25.34
N GLN A 30 -6.03 19.33 24.40
CA GLN A 30 -6.24 18.84 23.05
C GLN A 30 -6.68 17.38 23.17
N ILE A 31 -7.98 17.15 23.10
CA ILE A 31 -8.55 15.82 22.94
C ILE A 31 -7.92 15.30 21.65
N SER A 32 -6.95 14.39 21.84
CA SER A 32 -6.34 13.61 20.78
C SER A 32 -7.46 13.04 19.92
N ARG A 33 -7.60 13.56 18.69
CA ARG A 33 -8.62 13.12 17.72
C ARG A 33 -8.32 11.75 17.10
N PHE A 34 -7.49 10.93 17.75
CA PHE A 34 -7.16 9.58 17.30
C PHE A 34 -7.42 8.58 18.41
N THR A 35 -8.67 8.20 18.58
CA THR A 35 -9.04 6.97 19.32
C THR A 35 -10.07 6.18 18.50
N ALA A 36 -9.60 5.65 17.38
CA ALA A 36 -10.07 4.36 16.91
C ALA A 36 -8.83 3.46 16.93
N THR A 37 -8.76 2.52 17.87
CA THR A 37 -7.82 1.41 17.77
C THR A 37 -8.02 0.81 16.39
N PRO A 38 -6.98 0.72 15.53
CA PRO A 38 -7.10 0.03 14.26
C PRO A 38 -7.72 -1.34 14.54
N SER A 39 -8.78 -1.68 13.81
CA SER A 39 -9.35 -3.04 13.90
C SER A 39 -8.20 -4.02 13.72
N ASP A 40 -8.12 -5.07 14.55
CA ASP A 40 -7.12 -6.15 14.40
C ASP A 40 -6.97 -6.58 12.92
N LEU A 41 -8.06 -6.53 12.14
CA LEU A 41 -8.05 -6.84 10.72
C LEU A 41 -7.32 -5.83 9.84
N PHE A 42 -7.38 -4.54 10.18
CA PHE A 42 -6.59 -3.52 9.52
C PHE A 42 -5.10 -3.81 9.70
N ASP A 43 -4.65 -4.18 10.90
CA ASP A 43 -3.24 -4.45 11.16
C ASP A 43 -2.70 -5.66 10.41
N VAL A 44 -3.51 -6.70 10.21
CA VAL A 44 -3.13 -7.84 9.35
C VAL A 44 -3.13 -7.45 7.86
N ALA A 45 -4.05 -6.60 7.42
CA ALA A 45 -4.17 -6.23 6.00
C ALA A 45 -3.13 -5.19 5.56
N PHE A 46 -2.91 -4.20 6.41
CA PHE A 46 -2.25 -2.93 6.12
C PHE A 46 -1.30 -2.45 7.22
N GLY A 47 -1.19 -3.11 8.37
CA GLY A 47 -0.27 -2.73 9.45
C GLY A 47 0.91 -3.68 9.64
N ALA A 48 1.30 -3.86 10.91
CA ALA A 48 2.53 -4.53 11.33
C ALA A 48 2.44 -6.07 11.44
N GLU A 49 1.23 -6.65 11.41
CA GLU A 49 1.03 -8.09 11.67
C GLU A 49 0.54 -8.91 10.45
N PRO A 50 1.13 -8.78 9.25
CA PRO A 50 0.56 -9.40 8.05
C PRO A 50 0.61 -10.94 8.06
N GLY A 51 1.41 -11.54 8.96
CA GLY A 51 1.52 -12.97 9.15
C GLY A 51 0.53 -13.59 10.14
N ARG A 52 -0.27 -12.78 10.85
CA ARG A 52 -1.18 -13.28 11.88
C ARG A 52 -2.17 -14.29 11.29
N PHE A 53 -2.18 -15.49 11.86
CA PHE A 53 -3.07 -16.58 11.48
C PHE A 53 -3.45 -17.40 12.73
N PRO A 54 -4.73 -17.77 12.93
CA PRO A 54 -5.88 -17.48 12.07
C PRO A 54 -6.19 -15.97 12.01
N VAL A 55 -6.62 -15.49 10.84
CA VAL A 55 -7.05 -14.09 10.69
C VAL A 55 -8.36 -13.89 11.49
N PRO A 56 -8.56 -12.78 12.22
CA PRO A 56 -9.80 -12.51 12.97
C PRO A 56 -11.05 -12.43 12.08
N ALA A 57 -12.20 -12.92 12.54
CA ALA A 57 -13.43 -12.91 11.76
C ALA A 57 -13.93 -11.47 11.51
N ALA A 58 -14.37 -11.18 10.29
CA ALA A 58 -14.98 -9.89 9.96
C ALA A 58 -16.43 -9.83 10.47
N VAL A 59 -16.86 -8.67 10.97
CA VAL A 59 -18.25 -8.41 11.37
C VAL A 59 -19.00 -7.49 10.39
N GLY A 60 -18.35 -7.06 9.30
CA GLY A 60 -18.99 -6.22 8.29
C GLY A 60 -18.23 -6.12 6.97
N PRO A 61 -18.77 -5.41 5.96
CA PRO A 61 -18.19 -5.38 4.62
C PRO A 61 -16.77 -4.81 4.54
N ARG A 62 -16.47 -3.76 5.29
CA ARG A 62 -15.13 -3.14 5.30
C ARG A 62 -14.08 -4.06 5.93
N GLU A 63 -14.43 -4.71 7.03
CA GLU A 63 -13.57 -5.70 7.66
C GLU A 63 -13.39 -6.96 6.79
N SER A 64 -14.43 -7.35 6.06
CA SER A 64 -14.36 -8.45 5.09
C SER A 64 -13.36 -8.14 3.98
N TRP A 65 -13.30 -6.89 3.51
CA TRP A 65 -12.25 -6.43 2.61
C TRP A 65 -10.85 -6.57 3.23
N TYR A 66 -10.63 -6.05 4.44
CA TYR A 66 -9.34 -6.18 5.14
C TYR A 66 -8.93 -7.64 5.31
N ARG A 67 -9.84 -8.48 5.80
CA ARG A 67 -9.62 -9.93 5.95
C ARG A 67 -9.28 -10.60 4.63
N SER A 68 -9.94 -10.24 3.54
CA SER A 68 -9.60 -10.75 2.21
C SER A 68 -8.21 -10.29 1.74
N VAL A 69 -7.82 -9.04 1.98
CA VAL A 69 -6.48 -8.53 1.65
C VAL A 69 -5.41 -9.31 2.42
N ALA A 70 -5.62 -9.52 3.72
CA ALA A 70 -4.75 -10.31 4.58
C ALA A 70 -4.60 -11.76 4.07
N LEU A 71 -5.71 -12.46 3.85
CA LEU A 71 -5.72 -13.84 3.36
C LEU A 71 -5.01 -13.97 2.00
N ALA A 72 -5.26 -13.03 1.07
CA ALA A 72 -4.58 -13.00 -0.22
C ALA A 72 -3.08 -12.72 -0.06
N GLY A 73 -2.69 -11.83 0.85
CA GLY A 73 -1.28 -11.57 1.20
C GLY A 73 -0.54 -12.81 1.70
N GLN A 74 -1.25 -13.71 2.39
CA GLN A 74 -0.72 -14.98 2.90
C GLN A 74 -0.77 -16.14 1.89
N GLY A 75 -1.25 -15.89 0.66
CA GLY A 75 -1.39 -16.88 -0.41
C GLY A 75 -2.62 -17.79 -0.29
N ARG A 76 -3.65 -17.38 0.45
CA ARG A 76 -4.90 -18.13 0.66
C ARG A 76 -6.02 -17.60 -0.24
N TYR A 77 -5.83 -17.66 -1.56
CA TYR A 77 -6.72 -17.00 -2.51
C TYR A 77 -8.15 -17.53 -2.51
N GLY A 78 -8.36 -18.84 -2.36
CA GLY A 78 -9.70 -19.41 -2.20
C GLY A 78 -10.45 -18.87 -0.97
N ALA A 79 -9.75 -18.75 0.18
CA ALA A 79 -10.34 -18.18 1.39
C ALA A 79 -10.65 -16.68 1.24
N ALA A 80 -9.75 -15.93 0.61
CA ALA A 80 -9.96 -14.51 0.30
C ALA A 80 -11.19 -14.30 -0.60
N ASP A 81 -11.35 -15.14 -1.63
CA ASP A 81 -12.46 -15.08 -2.57
C ASP A 81 -13.81 -15.43 -1.93
N VAL A 82 -13.82 -16.42 -1.01
CA VAL A 82 -15.01 -16.73 -0.18
C VAL A 82 -15.34 -15.56 0.76
N GLU A 83 -14.33 -14.95 1.38
CA GLU A 83 -14.51 -13.84 2.30
C GLU A 83 -15.19 -12.65 1.61
N LEU A 84 -14.71 -12.20 0.43
CA LEU A 84 -15.33 -11.08 -0.29
C LEU A 84 -16.80 -11.30 -0.67
N ARG A 85 -17.26 -12.56 -0.72
CA ARG A 85 -18.67 -12.90 -0.97
C ARG A 85 -19.54 -12.89 0.28
N ARG A 86 -18.93 -12.99 1.47
CA ARG A 86 -19.63 -13.14 2.75
C ARG A 86 -20.38 -11.86 3.12
N HIS A 87 -19.74 -10.70 2.96
CA HIS A 87 -20.34 -9.41 3.28
C HIS A 87 -20.44 -8.54 2.03
N ARG A 88 -21.67 -8.30 1.56
CA ARG A 88 -21.90 -7.42 0.41
C ARG A 88 -21.64 -5.96 0.79
N PRO A 89 -20.79 -5.23 0.05
CA PRO A 89 -20.59 -3.81 0.32
C PRO A 89 -21.79 -2.96 -0.07
N HIS A 90 -22.05 -1.92 0.73
CA HIS A 90 -23.16 -0.99 0.51
C HIS A 90 -22.80 0.19 -0.42
N SER A 91 -21.51 0.58 -0.49
CA SER A 91 -21.05 1.68 -1.34
C SER A 91 -20.38 1.18 -2.62
N LEU A 92 -20.46 1.96 -3.70
CA LEU A 92 -19.84 1.61 -4.98
C LEU A 92 -18.31 1.61 -4.89
N GLU A 93 -17.74 2.49 -4.07
CA GLU A 93 -16.30 2.57 -3.80
C GLU A 93 -15.78 1.28 -3.16
N LEU A 94 -16.48 0.76 -2.14
CA LEU A 94 -16.06 -0.47 -1.48
C LEU A 94 -16.32 -1.70 -2.38
N GLN A 95 -17.38 -1.70 -3.18
CA GLN A 95 -17.57 -2.74 -4.22
C GLN A 95 -16.44 -2.72 -5.26
N SER A 96 -15.97 -1.54 -5.64
CA SER A 96 -14.82 -1.37 -6.54
C SER A 96 -13.54 -1.91 -5.92
N LEU A 97 -13.26 -1.57 -4.66
CA LEU A 97 -12.11 -2.10 -3.92
C LEU A 97 -12.16 -3.63 -3.77
N HIS A 98 -13.34 -4.22 -3.54
CA HIS A 98 -13.51 -5.68 -3.56
C HIS A 98 -13.13 -6.27 -4.93
N ALA A 99 -13.61 -5.66 -6.02
CA ALA A 99 -13.31 -6.12 -7.38
C ALA A 99 -11.81 -6.01 -7.69
N SER A 100 -11.17 -4.87 -7.40
CA SER A 100 -9.73 -4.67 -7.61
C SER A 100 -8.86 -5.53 -6.69
N THR A 101 -9.33 -5.89 -5.50
CA THR A 101 -8.64 -6.87 -4.66
C THR A 101 -8.64 -8.23 -5.33
N ARG A 102 -9.77 -8.67 -5.90
CA ARG A 102 -9.88 -9.92 -6.67
C ARG A 102 -9.00 -9.93 -7.91
N ALA A 103 -8.98 -8.82 -8.65
CA ALA A 103 -8.06 -8.65 -9.77
C ALA A 103 -6.60 -8.78 -9.32
N SER A 104 -6.27 -8.24 -8.14
CA SER A 104 -4.89 -8.23 -7.63
C SER A 104 -4.26 -9.60 -7.47
N TRP A 105 -4.94 -10.54 -6.81
CA TRP A 105 -4.39 -11.88 -6.69
C TRP A 105 -4.48 -12.70 -7.99
N LEU A 106 -5.45 -12.42 -8.88
CA LEU A 106 -5.47 -13.04 -10.21
C LEU A 106 -4.23 -12.66 -11.02
N ARG A 107 -3.76 -11.41 -10.94
CA ARG A 107 -2.48 -11.00 -11.53
C ARG A 107 -1.28 -11.69 -10.92
N GLN A 108 -1.28 -11.94 -9.60
CA GLN A 108 -0.21 -12.71 -8.96
C GLN A 108 -0.12 -14.16 -9.49
N LEU A 109 -1.23 -14.68 -10.01
CA LEU A 109 -1.30 -15.99 -10.68
C LEU A 109 -1.04 -15.90 -12.20
N GLY A 110 -0.60 -14.75 -12.71
CA GLY A 110 -0.38 -14.52 -14.16
C GLY A 110 -1.67 -14.39 -14.98
N ARG A 111 -2.86 -14.33 -14.37
CA ARG A 111 -4.16 -14.32 -15.06
C ARG A 111 -4.64 -12.91 -15.41
N HIS A 112 -3.79 -12.14 -16.11
CA HIS A 112 -4.05 -10.72 -16.42
C HIS A 112 -5.37 -10.48 -17.17
N GLU A 113 -5.71 -11.32 -18.16
CA GLU A 113 -6.99 -11.18 -18.89
C GLU A 113 -8.22 -11.37 -18.00
N ARG A 114 -8.14 -12.27 -17.00
CA ARG A 114 -9.23 -12.46 -16.03
C ARG A 114 -9.27 -11.31 -15.02
N ALA A 115 -8.11 -10.85 -14.55
CA ALA A 115 -8.00 -9.71 -13.65
C ALA A 115 -8.58 -8.43 -14.28
N ARG A 116 -8.30 -8.20 -15.57
CA ARG A 116 -8.83 -7.07 -16.35
C ARG A 116 -10.35 -6.96 -16.29
N ARG A 117 -11.08 -8.08 -16.26
CA ARG A 117 -12.55 -8.06 -16.14
C ARG A 117 -13.01 -7.50 -14.80
N PHE A 118 -12.28 -7.80 -13.73
CA PHE A 118 -12.57 -7.29 -12.39
C PHE A 118 -12.15 -5.83 -12.23
N ASP A 119 -10.96 -5.45 -12.69
CA ASP A 119 -10.52 -4.04 -12.66
C ASP A 119 -11.39 -3.16 -13.60
N GLY A 120 -11.85 -3.69 -14.73
CA GLY A 120 -12.86 -3.03 -15.58
C GLY A 120 -14.22 -2.86 -14.88
N LYS A 121 -14.68 -3.86 -14.13
CA LYS A 121 -15.86 -3.74 -13.27
C LYS A 121 -15.66 -2.68 -12.19
N ALA A 122 -14.48 -2.63 -11.58
CA ALA A 122 -14.13 -1.64 -10.55
C ALA A 122 -14.26 -0.22 -11.12
N VAL A 123 -13.69 0.04 -12.30
CA VAL A 123 -13.84 1.31 -13.04
C VAL A 123 -15.30 1.63 -13.33
N PHE A 124 -16.09 0.65 -13.79
CA PHE A 124 -17.52 0.84 -14.07
C PHE A 124 -18.30 1.27 -12.83
N LEU A 125 -18.02 0.67 -11.66
CA LEU A 125 -18.74 0.96 -10.42
C LEU A 125 -18.54 2.41 -9.93
N VAL A 126 -17.32 2.93 -10.02
CA VAL A 126 -16.99 4.28 -9.49
C VAL A 126 -17.16 5.40 -10.51
N GLY A 127 -17.24 5.03 -11.80
CA GLY A 127 -17.22 5.96 -12.93
C GLY A 127 -15.94 6.81 -12.98
N LEU A 128 -15.66 7.41 -14.14
CA LEU A 128 -14.50 8.31 -14.30
C LEU A 128 -14.88 9.70 -14.80
N VAL A 129 -16.19 9.98 -14.89
CA VAL A 129 -16.72 11.29 -15.33
C VAL A 129 -16.90 12.18 -14.11
N GLY A 130 -16.51 13.45 -14.27
CA GLY A 130 -16.58 14.47 -13.24
C GLY A 130 -15.58 14.29 -12.09
N PRO A 131 -15.39 15.33 -11.26
CA PRO A 131 -14.48 15.26 -10.13
C PRO A 131 -14.96 14.25 -9.08
N PRO A 132 -14.06 13.50 -8.44
CA PRO A 132 -14.41 12.63 -7.31
C PRO A 132 -14.92 13.47 -6.14
N ARG A 133 -15.98 13.00 -5.48
CA ARG A 133 -16.70 13.77 -4.45
C ARG A 133 -16.21 13.51 -3.02
N SER A 134 -15.30 12.56 -2.83
CA SER A 134 -14.80 12.16 -1.52
C SER A 134 -13.43 11.46 -1.65
N THR A 135 -12.70 11.36 -0.54
CA THR A 135 -11.44 10.60 -0.45
C THR A 135 -11.63 9.13 -0.86
N ALA A 136 -12.74 8.50 -0.44
CA ALA A 136 -13.05 7.12 -0.83
C ALA A 136 -13.27 6.98 -2.35
N ALA A 137 -13.88 7.99 -2.99
CA ALA A 137 -14.07 7.99 -4.44
C ALA A 137 -12.74 8.17 -5.18
N VAL A 138 -11.84 9.03 -4.69
CA VAL A 138 -10.47 9.15 -5.23
C VAL A 138 -9.74 7.82 -5.10
N GLU A 139 -9.73 7.23 -3.90
CA GLU A 139 -9.06 5.97 -3.61
C GLU A 139 -9.52 4.84 -4.53
N ALA A 140 -10.84 4.66 -4.67
CA ALA A 140 -11.39 3.59 -5.48
C ALA A 140 -11.19 3.82 -6.99
N ARG A 141 -11.23 5.08 -7.47
CA ARG A 141 -10.91 5.41 -8.88
C ARG A 141 -9.44 5.19 -9.20
N SER A 142 -8.54 5.67 -8.34
CA SER A 142 -7.11 5.50 -8.50
C SER A 142 -6.73 4.02 -8.44
N ASP A 143 -7.20 3.25 -7.44
CA ASP A 143 -6.87 1.82 -7.32
C ASP A 143 -7.35 1.01 -8.53
N ALA A 144 -8.55 1.29 -9.03
CA ALA A 144 -9.11 0.63 -10.22
C ALA A 144 -8.32 0.95 -11.50
N LEU A 145 -7.93 2.21 -11.71
CA LEU A 145 -7.10 2.61 -12.85
C LEU A 145 -5.71 2.00 -12.80
N ILE A 146 -5.07 1.99 -11.63
CA ILE A 146 -3.75 1.38 -11.42
C ILE A 146 -3.82 -0.15 -11.61
N GLY A 147 -4.89 -0.78 -11.14
CA GLY A 147 -5.15 -2.21 -11.39
C GLY A 147 -5.24 -2.52 -12.88
N LEU A 148 -6.03 -1.73 -13.61
CA LEU A 148 -6.17 -1.87 -15.06
C LEU A 148 -4.87 -1.56 -15.81
N ALA A 149 -4.04 -0.64 -15.30
CA ALA A 149 -2.71 -0.38 -15.82
C ALA A 149 -1.78 -1.60 -15.65
N ALA A 150 -1.81 -2.24 -14.48
CA ALA A 150 -1.06 -3.46 -14.23
C ALA A 150 -1.51 -4.64 -15.13
N ASP A 151 -2.81 -4.75 -15.41
CA ASP A 151 -3.33 -5.74 -16.36
C ASP A 151 -2.89 -5.44 -17.80
N ALA A 152 -2.90 -4.15 -18.20
CA ALA A 152 -2.40 -3.72 -19.49
C ALA A 152 -0.90 -3.99 -19.63
N LEU A 153 -0.11 -3.74 -18.59
CA LEU A 153 1.32 -4.07 -18.54
C LEU A 153 1.54 -5.57 -18.73
N GLY A 154 0.86 -6.41 -17.94
CA GLY A 154 1.00 -7.88 -18.01
C GLY A 154 0.50 -8.51 -19.32
N THR A 155 -0.18 -7.74 -20.18
CA THR A 155 -0.63 -8.16 -21.52
C THR A 155 0.12 -7.46 -22.65
N GLY A 156 1.22 -6.75 -22.33
CA GLY A 156 2.08 -6.09 -23.33
C GLY A 156 1.53 -4.75 -23.87
N ARG A 157 0.47 -4.21 -23.30
CA ARG A 157 -0.19 -2.96 -23.74
C ARG A 157 0.40 -1.74 -23.03
N PHE A 158 1.70 -1.52 -23.21
CA PHE A 158 2.47 -0.54 -22.43
C PHE A 158 2.01 0.91 -22.58
N GLY A 159 1.53 1.32 -23.76
CA GLY A 159 0.96 2.66 -23.95
C GLY A 159 -0.32 2.88 -23.14
N VAL A 160 -1.18 1.86 -23.09
CA VAL A 160 -2.41 1.88 -22.28
C VAL A 160 -2.08 1.92 -20.79
N ALA A 161 -1.09 1.13 -20.35
CA ALA A 161 -0.63 1.15 -18.98
C ALA A 161 -0.17 2.56 -18.56
N GLN A 162 0.63 3.23 -19.40
CA GLN A 162 1.09 4.58 -19.15
C GLN A 162 -0.07 5.59 -19.02
N THR A 163 -0.99 5.64 -19.99
CA THR A 163 -2.13 6.57 -19.95
C THR A 163 -3.02 6.36 -18.73
N LEU A 164 -3.21 5.11 -18.29
CA LEU A 164 -4.00 4.81 -17.09
C LEU A 164 -3.28 5.27 -15.81
N LEU A 165 -1.94 5.17 -15.74
CA LEU A 165 -1.15 5.69 -14.63
C LEU A 165 -1.21 7.22 -14.56
N GLU A 166 -1.03 7.91 -15.68
CA GLU A 166 -1.13 9.37 -15.80
C GLU A 166 -2.51 9.85 -15.33
N ARG A 167 -3.59 9.22 -15.80
CA ARG A 167 -4.95 9.54 -15.34
C ARG A 167 -5.17 9.25 -13.85
N SER A 168 -4.56 8.19 -13.32
CA SER A 168 -4.66 7.89 -11.88
C SER A 168 -3.96 8.95 -11.03
N GLU A 169 -2.88 9.54 -11.56
CA GLU A 169 -2.12 10.61 -10.93
C GLU A 169 -2.91 11.91 -10.84
N GLU A 170 -3.61 12.29 -11.90
CA GLU A 170 -4.51 13.44 -11.90
C GLU A 170 -5.51 13.39 -10.72
N TYR A 171 -6.07 12.22 -10.44
CA TYR A 171 -6.98 12.04 -9.29
C TYR A 171 -6.26 12.12 -7.93
N ARG A 172 -5.05 11.56 -7.82
CA ARG A 172 -4.29 11.56 -6.56
C ARG A 172 -3.75 12.95 -6.20
N LEU A 173 -3.35 13.74 -7.20
CA LEU A 173 -2.88 15.11 -7.01
C LEU A 173 -4.03 16.11 -6.85
N GLY A 174 -5.26 15.70 -7.18
CA GLY A 174 -6.45 16.51 -7.03
C GLY A 174 -6.99 16.60 -5.59
N PRO A 175 -8.10 17.33 -5.40
CA PRO A 175 -8.77 17.43 -4.11
C PRO A 175 -9.12 16.06 -3.53
N ASN A 176 -8.93 15.89 -2.22
CA ASN A 176 -9.16 14.64 -1.47
C ASN A 176 -8.18 13.48 -1.76
N GLY A 177 -7.10 13.69 -2.51
CA GLY A 177 -6.14 12.64 -2.87
C GLY A 177 -4.82 12.59 -2.08
N HIS A 178 -4.48 13.65 -1.33
CA HIS A 178 -3.13 13.88 -0.78
C HIS A 178 -2.67 12.84 0.26
N ASP A 179 -3.58 12.23 1.03
CA ASP A 179 -3.22 11.28 2.10
C ASP A 179 -3.39 9.80 1.70
N LEU A 180 -3.60 9.52 0.41
CA LEU A 180 -3.86 8.18 -0.08
C LEU A 180 -2.57 7.42 -0.41
N TRP A 181 -1.86 6.99 0.63
CA TRP A 181 -0.58 6.29 0.50
C TRP A 181 -0.68 5.03 -0.37
N ARG A 182 -1.76 4.23 -0.24
CA ARG A 182 -1.84 2.91 -0.89
C ARG A 182 -1.97 3.00 -2.41
N PRO A 183 -2.90 3.81 -2.99
CA PRO A 183 -2.88 4.07 -4.43
C PRO A 183 -1.56 4.69 -4.92
N ALA A 184 -0.96 5.64 -4.19
CA ALA A 184 0.31 6.24 -4.59
C ALA A 184 1.45 5.19 -4.67
N LEU A 185 1.57 4.35 -3.64
CA LEU A 185 2.54 3.28 -3.58
C LEU A 185 2.35 2.25 -4.71
N ARG A 186 1.10 1.86 -4.95
CA ARG A 186 0.77 0.94 -6.05
C ARG A 186 1.07 1.52 -7.43
N ALA A 187 0.81 2.82 -7.64
CA ALA A 187 1.18 3.49 -8.88
C ALA A 187 2.70 3.44 -9.09
N ALA A 188 3.49 3.74 -8.06
CA ALA A 188 4.94 3.68 -8.14
C ALA A 188 5.46 2.27 -8.49
N TRP A 189 4.88 1.21 -7.94
CA TRP A 189 5.23 -0.16 -8.32
C TRP A 189 4.97 -0.44 -9.80
N VAL A 190 3.77 -0.12 -10.30
CA VAL A 190 3.40 -0.38 -11.70
C VAL A 190 4.22 0.50 -12.65
N SER A 191 4.53 1.74 -12.27
CA SER A 191 5.43 2.62 -13.04
C SER A 191 6.86 2.06 -13.09
N ALA A 192 7.38 1.52 -11.98
CA ALA A 192 8.69 0.86 -11.95
C ALA A 192 8.70 -0.36 -12.88
N GLU A 193 7.70 -1.23 -12.77
CA GLU A 193 7.53 -2.39 -13.66
C GLU A 193 7.44 -1.97 -15.13
N LEU A 194 6.70 -0.91 -15.44
CA LEU A 194 6.54 -0.38 -16.80
C LEU A 194 7.89 0.11 -17.37
N ALA A 195 8.69 0.78 -16.55
CA ALA A 195 10.03 1.23 -16.94
C ALA A 195 10.97 0.03 -17.16
N MET A 196 10.92 -0.99 -16.29
CA MET A 196 11.71 -2.22 -16.45
C MET A 196 11.41 -2.93 -17.78
N VAL A 197 10.13 -3.15 -18.12
CA VAL A 197 9.76 -3.83 -19.37
C VAL A 197 10.10 -3.02 -20.62
N ARG A 198 10.32 -1.71 -20.49
CA ARG A 198 10.78 -0.83 -21.56
C ARG A 198 12.31 -0.70 -21.63
N GLY A 199 13.04 -1.34 -20.73
CA GLY A 199 14.51 -1.27 -20.65
C GLY A 199 15.04 0.04 -20.06
N ASP A 200 14.19 0.87 -19.43
CA ASP A 200 14.61 2.10 -18.76
C ASP A 200 14.88 1.84 -17.28
N ALA A 201 16.04 1.23 -17.02
CA ALA A 201 16.49 0.90 -15.67
C ALA A 201 16.61 2.14 -14.76
N SER A 202 16.96 3.30 -15.32
CA SER A 202 17.10 4.54 -14.55
C SER A 202 15.76 4.99 -13.97
N THR A 203 14.71 4.97 -14.78
CA THR A 203 13.35 5.35 -14.38
C THR A 203 12.74 4.29 -13.45
N ALA A 204 13.03 3.01 -13.71
CA ALA A 204 12.62 1.93 -12.82
C ALA A 204 13.15 2.11 -11.39
N LEU A 205 14.45 2.42 -11.24
CA LEU A 205 15.07 2.66 -9.94
C LEU A 205 14.46 3.89 -9.25
N ARG A 206 14.26 5.01 -9.96
CA ARG A 206 13.62 6.21 -9.38
C ARG A 206 12.23 5.88 -8.83
N HIS A 207 11.40 5.18 -9.59
CA HIS A 207 10.07 4.79 -9.12
C HIS A 207 10.12 3.81 -7.94
N ALA A 208 11.04 2.85 -7.94
CA ALA A 208 11.21 1.91 -6.83
C ALA A 208 11.70 2.62 -5.55
N GLU A 209 12.59 3.60 -5.67
CA GLU A 209 13.06 4.42 -4.54
C GLU A 209 11.96 5.34 -4.01
N SER A 210 11.17 5.98 -4.89
CA SER A 210 9.98 6.73 -4.48
C SER A 210 8.95 5.84 -3.78
N ALA A 211 8.73 4.62 -4.27
CA ALA A 211 7.88 3.65 -3.60
C ALA A 211 8.41 3.32 -2.21
N ARG A 212 9.74 3.20 -2.03
CA ARG A 212 10.34 2.90 -0.73
C ARG A 212 10.21 4.04 0.27
N ALA A 213 10.36 5.29 -0.18
CA ALA A 213 10.05 6.45 0.65
C ALA A 213 8.59 6.42 1.14
N LEU A 214 7.63 6.22 0.23
CA LEU A 214 6.20 6.12 0.57
C LEU A 214 5.89 4.95 1.52
N ALA A 215 6.57 3.81 1.36
CA ALA A 215 6.33 2.64 2.20
C ALA A 215 6.81 2.83 3.64
N ASN A 216 7.89 3.59 3.84
CA ASN A 216 8.41 3.94 5.17
C ASN A 216 7.42 4.81 5.95
N ASP A 217 6.62 5.63 5.27
CA ASP A 217 5.62 6.51 5.89
C ASP A 217 4.27 5.82 6.16
N ALA A 218 4.02 4.64 5.56
CA ALA A 218 2.71 3.99 5.54
C ALA A 218 2.51 2.89 6.61
N ASP A 219 3.52 2.59 7.43
CA ASP A 219 3.53 1.58 8.50
C ASP A 219 2.99 0.18 8.11
N SER A 220 3.10 -0.16 6.82
CA SER A 220 2.53 -1.40 6.28
C SER A 220 3.60 -2.43 5.92
N LEU A 221 3.91 -3.33 6.86
CA LEU A 221 5.04 -4.26 6.72
C LEU A 221 4.99 -5.10 5.45
N ARG A 222 3.81 -5.59 5.06
CA ARG A 222 3.63 -6.32 3.80
C ARG A 222 3.94 -5.46 2.58
N HIS A 223 3.53 -4.20 2.58
CA HIS A 223 3.77 -3.30 1.45
C HIS A 223 5.24 -2.88 1.42
N SER A 224 5.91 -2.70 2.57
CA SER A 224 7.37 -2.47 2.63
C SER A 224 8.15 -3.64 2.03
N ILE A 225 7.86 -4.88 2.45
CA ILE A 225 8.51 -6.09 1.88
C ILE A 225 8.24 -6.20 0.37
N LYS A 226 7.02 -5.91 -0.09
CA LYS A 226 6.72 -5.89 -1.52
C LYS A 226 7.49 -4.78 -2.25
N THR A 227 7.66 -3.62 -1.65
CA THR A 227 8.44 -2.53 -2.25
C THR A 227 9.91 -2.90 -2.40
N ASP A 228 10.50 -3.55 -1.39
CA ASP A 228 11.87 -4.04 -1.49
C ASP A 228 12.03 -5.10 -2.59
N LEU A 229 11.01 -5.93 -2.83
CA LEU A 229 10.99 -6.84 -3.98
C LEU A 229 11.03 -6.09 -5.32
N ILE A 230 10.24 -5.03 -5.46
CA ILE A 230 10.23 -4.19 -6.68
C ILE A 230 11.59 -3.52 -6.88
N LEU A 231 12.22 -3.03 -5.80
CA LEU A 231 13.56 -2.47 -5.88
C LEU A 231 14.61 -3.51 -6.27
N ALA A 232 14.55 -4.73 -5.73
CA ALA A 232 15.43 -5.82 -6.13
C ALA A 232 15.29 -6.14 -7.62
N ALA A 233 14.05 -6.17 -8.14
CA ALA A 233 13.80 -6.34 -9.57
C ALA A 233 14.38 -5.19 -10.41
N ALA A 234 14.22 -3.93 -9.98
CA ALA A 234 14.78 -2.77 -10.66
C ALA A 234 16.32 -2.79 -10.67
N LEU A 235 16.96 -3.21 -9.57
CA LEU A 235 18.41 -3.43 -9.50
C LEU A 235 18.86 -4.50 -10.50
N SER A 236 18.09 -5.60 -10.62
CA SER A 236 18.37 -6.65 -11.60
C SER A 236 18.27 -6.11 -13.03
N CYS A 237 17.23 -5.32 -13.34
CA CYS A 237 17.06 -4.66 -14.64
C CYS A 237 18.21 -3.68 -14.95
N ALA A 238 18.77 -3.04 -13.93
CA ALA A 238 19.94 -2.17 -14.04
C ALA A 238 21.29 -2.91 -14.16
N GLY A 239 21.28 -4.25 -14.25
CA GLY A 239 22.51 -5.06 -14.34
C GLY A 239 23.27 -5.20 -13.02
N GLN A 240 22.68 -4.81 -11.88
CA GLN A 240 23.31 -4.87 -10.57
C GLN A 240 23.04 -6.21 -9.87
N ALA A 241 23.43 -7.32 -10.53
CA ALA A 241 23.04 -8.68 -10.17
C ALA A 241 23.31 -9.05 -8.70
N ALA A 242 24.51 -8.76 -8.18
CA ALA A 242 24.85 -9.05 -6.78
C ALA A 242 23.94 -8.32 -5.78
N ARG A 243 23.71 -7.01 -5.99
CA ARG A 243 22.81 -6.22 -5.14
C ARG A 243 21.35 -6.68 -5.25
N ALA A 244 20.92 -7.04 -6.46
CA ALA A 244 19.58 -7.56 -6.69
C ALA A 244 19.38 -8.89 -5.96
N HIS A 245 20.37 -9.79 -6.02
CA HIS A 245 20.39 -11.06 -5.31
C HIS A 245 20.31 -10.86 -3.79
N ASP A 246 21.21 -10.09 -3.20
CA ASP A 246 21.24 -9.86 -1.75
C ASP A 246 19.91 -9.28 -1.23
N SER A 247 19.36 -8.30 -1.96
CA SER A 247 18.03 -7.74 -1.65
C SER A 247 16.92 -8.79 -1.76
N ALA A 248 16.93 -9.62 -2.81
CA ALA A 248 15.91 -10.66 -2.99
C ALA A 248 15.98 -11.74 -1.90
N VAL A 249 17.18 -12.11 -1.43
CA VAL A 249 17.37 -13.02 -0.27
C VAL A 249 16.79 -12.42 1.01
N GLN A 250 17.03 -11.13 1.26
CA GLN A 250 16.46 -10.41 2.40
C GLN A 250 14.93 -10.38 2.34
N VAL A 251 14.36 -10.06 1.18
CA VAL A 251 12.90 -10.08 0.95
C VAL A 251 12.33 -11.47 1.19
N ALA A 252 12.96 -12.52 0.67
CA ALA A 252 12.49 -13.88 0.85
C ALA A 252 12.50 -14.30 2.33
N SER A 253 13.54 -13.90 3.07
CA SER A 253 13.66 -14.15 4.51
C SER A 253 12.59 -13.39 5.30
N ALA A 254 12.40 -12.09 5.02
CA ALA A 254 11.35 -11.28 5.64
C ALA A 254 9.95 -11.85 5.33
N ALA A 255 9.67 -12.19 4.08
CA ALA A 255 8.42 -12.80 3.67
C ALA A 255 8.18 -14.16 4.35
N ALA A 256 9.24 -14.94 4.59
CA ALA A 256 9.14 -16.18 5.36
C ALA A 256 8.76 -15.92 6.82
N MET A 257 9.46 -15.00 7.50
CA MET A 257 9.20 -14.64 8.90
C MET A 257 7.76 -14.17 9.11
N HIS A 258 7.20 -13.45 8.14
CA HIS A 258 5.85 -12.89 8.23
C HIS A 258 4.79 -13.70 7.46
N GLY A 259 5.06 -14.95 7.08
CA GLY A 259 4.06 -15.83 6.48
C GLY A 259 3.52 -15.38 5.11
N LEU A 260 4.22 -14.47 4.42
CA LEU A 260 3.87 -13.87 3.13
C LEU A 260 4.35 -14.75 1.96
N LEU A 261 3.76 -15.95 1.88
CA LEU A 261 4.21 -16.99 0.94
C LEU A 261 4.30 -16.54 -0.54
N PRO A 262 3.37 -15.74 -1.10
CA PRO A 262 3.49 -15.22 -2.46
C PRO A 262 4.72 -14.32 -2.68
N LEU A 263 5.06 -13.46 -1.70
CA LEU A 263 6.24 -12.59 -1.81
C LEU A 263 7.53 -13.40 -1.67
N ARG A 264 7.55 -14.42 -0.80
CA ARG A 264 8.67 -15.34 -0.68
C ARG A 264 8.92 -16.07 -2.02
N TRP A 265 7.86 -16.55 -2.65
CA TRP A 265 7.94 -17.19 -3.96
C TRP A 265 8.52 -16.25 -5.02
N ALA A 266 7.98 -15.03 -5.14
CA ALA A 266 8.44 -14.07 -6.14
C ALA A 266 9.90 -13.62 -5.90
N ALA A 267 10.31 -13.44 -4.64
CA ALA A 267 11.69 -13.13 -4.29
C ALA A 267 12.65 -14.29 -4.63
N THR A 268 12.23 -15.53 -4.37
CA THR A 268 13.01 -16.73 -4.73
C THR A 268 13.16 -16.87 -6.24
N MET A 269 12.09 -16.64 -7.02
CA MET A 269 12.15 -16.61 -8.49
C MET A 269 13.16 -15.56 -8.99
N LEU A 270 13.19 -14.39 -8.35
CA LEU A 270 14.14 -13.34 -8.69
C LEU A 270 15.58 -13.76 -8.37
N CYS A 271 15.84 -14.35 -7.19
CA CYS A 271 17.15 -14.91 -6.84
C CYS A 271 17.63 -15.92 -7.87
N GLU A 272 16.80 -16.93 -8.17
CA GLU A 272 17.09 -17.98 -9.17
C GLU A 272 17.40 -17.38 -10.55
N GLY A 273 16.72 -16.30 -10.92
CA GLY A 273 16.94 -15.56 -12.16
C GLY A 273 18.24 -14.76 -12.24
N THR A 274 18.92 -14.49 -11.12
CA THR A 274 20.22 -13.77 -11.12
C THR A 274 21.40 -14.68 -11.47
N GLY A 275 21.22 -16.02 -11.43
CA GLY A 275 22.27 -17.00 -11.70
C GLY A 275 23.25 -17.22 -10.54
N ILE A 276 23.03 -16.59 -9.40
CA ILE A 276 23.78 -16.82 -8.15
C ILE A 276 23.05 -17.90 -7.36
N ALA A 277 23.78 -18.93 -6.91
CA ALA A 277 23.20 -20.09 -6.25
C ALA A 277 23.14 -19.93 -4.73
N ASP A 278 21.97 -20.15 -4.14
CA ASP A 278 21.77 -20.27 -2.69
C ASP A 278 21.30 -21.69 -2.33
N ALA A 279 22.26 -22.57 -2.02
CA ALA A 279 21.99 -23.99 -1.77
C ALA A 279 21.07 -24.27 -0.57
N GLY A 280 20.86 -23.30 0.33
CA GLY A 280 19.97 -23.40 1.48
C GLY A 280 18.56 -22.88 1.25
N MET A 281 18.27 -22.28 0.09
CA MET A 281 16.98 -21.66 -0.18
C MET A 281 15.95 -22.70 -0.66
N VAL A 282 14.72 -22.58 -0.17
CA VAL A 282 13.59 -23.36 -0.70
C VAL A 282 13.32 -22.88 -2.13
N THR A 283 13.24 -23.81 -3.09
CA THR A 283 13.05 -23.47 -4.51
C THR A 283 11.70 -22.80 -4.78
N SER A 284 11.67 -21.99 -5.84
CA SER A 284 10.42 -21.35 -6.31
C SER A 284 9.34 -22.40 -6.63
N VAL A 285 9.71 -23.55 -7.20
CA VAL A 285 8.79 -24.66 -7.49
C VAL A 285 8.14 -25.21 -6.22
N ALA A 286 8.92 -25.43 -5.16
CA ALA A 286 8.38 -25.94 -3.89
C ALA A 286 7.45 -24.91 -3.22
N LEU A 287 7.77 -23.62 -3.33
CA LEU A 287 6.92 -22.54 -2.82
C LEU A 287 5.62 -22.41 -3.62
N ALA A 288 5.66 -22.55 -4.95
CA ALA A 288 4.46 -22.58 -5.79
C ALA A 288 3.52 -23.73 -5.39
N ALA A 289 4.05 -24.94 -5.20
CA ALA A 289 3.27 -26.07 -4.71
C ALA A 289 2.67 -25.82 -3.31
N ALA A 290 3.37 -25.08 -2.45
CA ALA A 290 2.83 -24.68 -1.14
C ALA A 290 1.71 -23.65 -1.24
N ILE A 291 1.77 -22.72 -2.21
CA ILE A 291 0.68 -21.78 -2.50
C ILE A 291 -0.55 -22.55 -2.99
N ASP A 292 -0.36 -23.50 -3.92
CA ASP A 292 -1.46 -24.32 -4.44
C ASP A 292 -2.17 -25.09 -3.33
N ARG A 293 -1.42 -25.74 -2.41
CA ARG A 293 -1.99 -26.44 -1.25
C ARG A 293 -2.83 -25.54 -0.33
N ARG A 294 -2.60 -24.23 -0.31
CA ARG A 294 -3.39 -23.25 0.46
C ARG A 294 -4.67 -22.81 -0.26
N GLY A 295 -5.02 -23.46 -1.38
CA GLY A 295 -6.11 -23.02 -2.26
C GLY A 295 -5.68 -21.86 -3.16
N GLY A 296 -4.39 -21.79 -3.47
CA GLY A 296 -3.81 -20.75 -4.34
C GLY A 296 -3.84 -21.10 -5.83
N SER A 297 -4.42 -22.23 -6.23
CA SER A 297 -4.25 -22.80 -7.56
C SER A 297 -4.47 -21.84 -8.73
N SER A 298 -3.40 -21.78 -9.53
CA SER A 298 -3.26 -21.24 -10.89
C SER A 298 -4.00 -22.04 -11.97
N ILE A 299 -4.83 -23.03 -11.62
CA ILE A 299 -5.67 -23.79 -12.58
C ILE A 299 -7.15 -23.37 -12.47
N GLY A 300 -7.72 -23.02 -13.64
CA GLY A 300 -9.02 -22.38 -13.81
C GLY A 300 -9.00 -21.31 -14.88
#